data_AF-A0A9W4GXC5-F1
#
_entry.id   AF-A0A9W4GXC5-F1
#
_cell.length_a   1.000
_cell.length_b   1.000
_cell.length_c   1.000
_cell.angle_alpha   90.00
_cell.angle_beta   90.00
_cell.angle_gamma   90.00
#
_symmetry.space_group_name_H-M   'P 1'
#
loop_
_entity.id
_entity.type
_entity.pdbx_description
1 polymer ?
#
loop_
_entity_poly.entity_id
_entity_poly.type
_entity_poly.pdbx_seq_one_letter_code
_entity_poly.pdbx_strand_id
1 'polypeptide(L)'
;MRTRAATTSHTGFMLPHRKASATVLTVVVLALGASVSGCSDSGDLAGSSPLDKHAAARTTTTYTASLADSGTPTAVDMQVTADRLRKRAAALGLKDTDVTVAGTVLTVVAPQSSAERLERVTATAVLEFRPVLDPAQAAKYGLGQQYDAMVCDKTTRATPSQPDRPTVGCDPSTGQKYLLAPTGLGGSDVESATAAFDSVSGSGWLVDLDFSPAGSATFTKVTGTLSQNTPPADQFAIVIDDHVMSAPAVNSAITGGKAQITGRYTKEQAQELAAAISSGALPVQLAADPATGR
;
A
#
# COMPACT_ATOMS: atom_id res chain seq x y z
N MET A 1 22.10 52.38 25.88
CA MET A 1 21.75 53.66 25.24
C MET A 1 20.48 53.44 24.41
N ARG A 2 19.39 54.11 24.81
CA ARG A 2 18.12 54.39 24.08
C ARG A 2 17.13 53.25 23.70
N THR A 3 16.15 53.09 24.59
CA THR A 3 14.67 53.19 24.43
C THR A 3 14.09 53.62 23.07
N ARG A 4 13.00 52.97 22.59
CA ARG A 4 11.62 53.51 22.46
C ARG A 4 10.62 52.53 21.81
N ALA A 5 9.38 52.60 22.33
CA ALA A 5 8.15 51.96 21.88
C ALA A 5 7.39 52.81 20.83
N ALA A 6 6.40 52.23 20.13
CA ALA A 6 5.22 52.94 19.65
C ALA A 6 4.03 52.00 19.37
N THR A 7 2.86 52.52 19.74
CA THR A 7 1.49 51.97 19.79
C THR A 7 0.67 52.43 18.57
N THR A 8 -0.60 51.96 18.47
CA THR A 8 -1.84 52.60 17.88
C THR A 8 -2.32 51.88 16.60
N SER A 9 -3.41 51.10 16.55
CA SER A 9 -4.87 51.33 16.78
C SER A 9 -5.58 52.10 15.65
N HIS A 10 -6.57 51.49 14.97
CA HIS A 10 -7.98 51.95 14.85
C HIS A 10 -8.81 51.29 13.72
N THR A 11 -10.07 50.93 14.07
CA THR A 11 -11.34 51.01 13.31
C THR A 11 -11.48 50.24 11.99
N GLY A 12 -12.54 49.48 11.69
CA GLY A 12 -13.95 49.59 12.06
C GLY A 12 -14.77 49.89 10.79
N PHE A 13 -15.51 48.92 10.25
CA PHE A 13 -16.57 49.19 9.27
C PHE A 13 -17.68 48.14 9.35
N MET A 14 -18.93 48.63 9.38
CA MET A 14 -20.13 47.96 9.83
C MET A 14 -21.27 48.29 8.83
N LEU A 15 -21.93 47.25 8.29
CA LEU A 15 -23.34 47.14 7.81
C LEU A 15 -23.80 48.06 6.62
N PRO A 16 -24.89 47.73 5.84
CA PRO A 16 -26.19 47.25 6.34
C PRO A 16 -27.04 46.24 5.53
N HIS A 17 -27.93 45.60 6.31
CA HIS A 17 -29.30 45.11 6.08
C HIS A 17 -29.93 45.03 4.67
N ARG A 18 -30.69 43.94 4.45
CA ARG A 18 -32.11 44.01 4.02
C ARG A 18 -32.93 42.80 4.48
N LYS A 19 -34.21 43.06 4.76
CA LYS A 19 -35.18 42.30 5.56
C LYS A 19 -36.20 41.51 4.71
N ALA A 20 -36.95 40.63 5.41
CA ALA A 20 -38.33 40.16 5.16
C ALA A 20 -38.50 39.05 4.10
N SER A 21 -39.45 38.12 4.20
CA SER A 21 -40.75 38.17 4.88
C SER A 21 -41.31 36.75 5.17
N ALA A 22 -42.11 36.65 6.22
CA ALA A 22 -42.91 35.47 6.59
C ALA A 22 -44.20 35.39 5.77
N THR A 23 -44.73 34.19 5.51
CA THR A 23 -46.17 33.97 5.26
C THR A 23 -46.57 32.55 5.66
N VAL A 24 -47.46 32.46 6.64
CA VAL A 24 -48.26 31.29 7.00
C VAL A 24 -49.58 31.41 6.24
N LEU A 25 -50.04 30.33 5.59
CA LEU A 25 -51.46 30.17 5.28
C LEU A 25 -51.83 28.69 5.16
N THR A 26 -52.61 28.22 6.12
CA THR A 26 -53.29 26.92 6.13
C THR A 26 -54.64 27.09 5.44
N VAL A 27 -54.99 26.22 4.48
CA VAL A 27 -56.38 26.03 4.01
C VAL A 27 -56.66 24.54 3.92
N VAL A 28 -57.66 24.11 4.69
CA VAL A 28 -58.30 22.80 4.68
C VAL A 28 -59.49 22.87 3.72
N VAL A 29 -59.64 21.89 2.82
CA VAL A 29 -60.92 21.56 2.20
C VAL A 29 -61.10 20.04 2.18
N LEU A 30 -62.12 19.59 2.90
CA LEU A 30 -62.69 18.25 2.93
C LEU A 30 -63.97 18.27 2.06
N ALA A 31 -64.09 17.36 1.09
CA ALA A 31 -65.35 16.87 0.52
C ALA A 31 -65.03 15.61 -0.30
N LEU A 32 -65.35 14.41 0.18
CA LEU A 32 -66.62 13.67 0.00
C LEU A 32 -66.82 13.12 -1.43
N GLY A 33 -66.99 11.79 -1.46
CA GLY A 33 -66.80 10.95 -2.64
C GLY A 33 -67.93 10.93 -3.66
N ALA A 34 -67.64 10.23 -4.74
CA ALA A 34 -68.60 9.51 -5.56
C ALA A 34 -67.89 8.32 -6.22
N SER A 35 -68.67 7.27 -6.41
CA SER A 35 -68.31 5.88 -6.59
C SER A 35 -68.35 5.42 -8.04
N VAL A 36 -67.68 4.28 -8.28
CA VAL A 36 -67.90 3.22 -9.30
C VAL A 36 -68.01 3.61 -10.79
N SER A 37 -67.06 3.11 -11.59
CA SER A 37 -67.26 1.92 -12.43
C SER A 37 -66.00 1.64 -13.25
N GLY A 38 -65.62 0.37 -13.31
CA GLY A 38 -64.37 -0.08 -13.90
C GLY A 38 -64.34 -0.07 -15.43
N CYS A 39 -63.12 -0.13 -15.94
CA CYS A 39 -62.76 -0.98 -17.07
C CYS A 39 -61.36 -1.54 -16.76
N SER A 40 -61.26 -2.86 -16.68
CA SER A 40 -59.99 -3.57 -16.83
C SER A 40 -59.51 -3.37 -18.26
N ASP A 41 -58.26 -2.95 -18.46
CA ASP A 41 -57.30 -3.81 -19.18
C ASP A 41 -55.86 -3.27 -19.10
N SER A 42 -54.95 -4.23 -18.86
CA SER A 42 -53.57 -4.32 -19.35
C SER A 42 -52.56 -3.19 -19.05
N GLY A 43 -51.55 -3.56 -18.26
CA GLY A 43 -50.50 -2.68 -17.78
C GLY A 43 -49.41 -2.33 -18.77
N ASP A 44 -48.71 -1.25 -18.45
CA ASP A 44 -47.26 -1.07 -18.61
C ASP A 44 -46.89 0.26 -17.92
N LEU A 45 -46.46 0.20 -16.66
CA LEU A 45 -45.79 1.32 -16.00
C LEU A 45 -44.27 1.09 -16.10
N ALA A 46 -43.73 1.33 -17.29
CA ALA A 46 -42.31 1.66 -17.45
C ALA A 46 -42.08 3.10 -16.95
N GLY A 47 -42.21 3.30 -15.64
CA GLY A 47 -41.66 4.46 -14.96
C GLY A 47 -40.17 4.26 -14.81
N SER A 48 -39.39 4.68 -15.81
CA SER A 48 -37.94 4.78 -15.67
C SER A 48 -37.63 5.83 -14.61
N SER A 49 -37.30 5.38 -13.41
CA SER A 49 -36.59 6.21 -12.43
C SER A 49 -35.38 6.85 -13.13
N PRO A 50 -35.14 8.16 -12.98
CA PRO A 50 -33.91 8.74 -13.47
C PRO A 50 -32.76 8.13 -12.68
N LEU A 51 -32.04 7.21 -13.34
CA LEU A 51 -30.70 6.77 -12.94
C LEU A 51 -29.89 8.02 -12.59
N ASP A 52 -29.33 8.02 -11.38
CA ASP A 52 -28.38 9.01 -10.89
C ASP A 52 -27.35 9.35 -11.97
N LYS A 53 -27.37 10.59 -12.44
CA LYS A 53 -26.39 11.13 -13.42
C LYS A 53 -25.00 11.35 -12.80
N HIS A 54 -24.75 10.77 -11.62
CA HIS A 54 -23.50 10.83 -10.87
C HIS A 54 -23.00 9.44 -10.45
N ALA A 55 -23.44 8.36 -11.12
CA ALA A 55 -22.72 7.10 -11.03
C ALA A 55 -21.29 7.32 -11.57
N ALA A 56 -20.33 7.47 -10.66
CA ALA A 56 -18.93 7.63 -11.02
C ALA A 56 -18.52 6.45 -11.92
N ALA A 57 -17.90 6.74 -13.07
CA ALA A 57 -17.44 5.71 -13.97
C ALA A 57 -16.53 4.72 -13.23
N ARG A 58 -16.78 3.42 -13.39
CA ARG A 58 -16.05 2.34 -12.73
C ARG A 58 -15.25 1.56 -13.77
N THR A 59 -14.07 1.12 -13.37
CA THR A 59 -13.24 0.19 -14.13
C THR A 59 -13.28 -1.16 -13.43
N THR A 60 -13.45 -2.21 -14.23
CA THR A 60 -13.39 -3.59 -13.78
C THR A 60 -12.12 -4.21 -14.32
N THR A 61 -11.27 -4.73 -13.45
CA THR A 61 -10.06 -5.46 -13.85
C THR A 61 -10.12 -6.87 -13.29
N THR A 62 -9.90 -7.84 -14.15
CA THR A 62 -9.85 -9.25 -13.76
C THR A 62 -8.41 -9.70 -13.63
N TYR A 63 -8.11 -10.45 -12.59
CA TYR A 63 -6.80 -11.00 -12.29
C TYR A 63 -6.88 -12.51 -12.17
N THR A 64 -5.90 -13.21 -12.72
CA THR A 64 -5.67 -14.63 -12.46
C THR A 64 -4.60 -14.78 -11.39
N ALA A 65 -4.90 -15.58 -10.36
CA ALA A 65 -3.98 -15.85 -9.26
C ALA A 65 -3.15 -17.12 -9.49
N SER A 66 -1.87 -17.06 -9.12
CA SER A 66 -0.96 -18.20 -9.11
C SER A 66 -0.08 -18.18 -7.86
N LEU A 67 0.27 -19.36 -7.33
CA LEU A 67 1.28 -19.46 -6.27
C LEU A 67 2.69 -19.29 -6.86
N ALA A 68 3.61 -18.77 -6.05
CA ALA A 68 5.03 -18.71 -6.42
C ALA A 68 5.61 -20.12 -6.65
N ASP A 69 5.17 -21.10 -5.84
CA ASP A 69 5.67 -22.47 -5.84
C ASP A 69 4.74 -23.44 -6.59
N SER A 70 4.57 -23.30 -7.92
CA SER A 70 3.96 -24.27 -8.85
C SER A 70 2.60 -24.94 -8.49
N GLY A 71 1.94 -24.52 -7.42
CA GLY A 71 0.68 -25.08 -6.91
C GLY A 71 -0.54 -24.23 -7.28
N THR A 72 -1.72 -24.78 -6.98
CA THR A 72 -2.99 -24.07 -7.17
C THR A 72 -3.40 -23.29 -5.91
N PRO A 73 -3.71 -21.98 -6.01
CA PRO A 73 -4.23 -21.22 -4.87
C PRO A 73 -5.46 -21.86 -4.25
N THR A 74 -5.49 -21.95 -2.91
CA THR A 74 -6.66 -22.44 -2.19
C THR A 74 -7.72 -21.35 -2.03
N ALA A 75 -8.95 -21.72 -1.69
CA ALA A 75 -10.01 -20.74 -1.40
C ALA A 75 -9.63 -19.80 -0.23
N VAL A 76 -8.84 -20.30 0.73
CA VAL A 76 -8.32 -19.50 1.85
C VAL A 76 -7.31 -18.47 1.35
N ASP A 77 -6.38 -18.86 0.49
CA ASP A 77 -5.40 -17.94 -0.10
C ASP A 77 -6.09 -16.81 -0.87
N MET A 78 -7.13 -17.16 -1.64
CA MET A 78 -7.88 -16.19 -2.43
C MET A 78 -8.68 -15.21 -1.56
N GLN A 79 -9.28 -15.69 -0.47
CA GLN A 79 -10.00 -14.82 0.46
C GLN A 79 -9.04 -13.88 1.20
N VAL A 80 -7.91 -14.40 1.70
CA VAL A 80 -6.86 -13.58 2.32
C VAL A 80 -6.34 -12.53 1.34
N THR A 81 -6.13 -12.91 0.08
CA THR A 81 -5.74 -11.98 -0.98
C THR A 81 -6.77 -10.85 -1.13
N ALA A 82 -8.05 -11.20 -1.27
CA ALA A 82 -9.12 -10.22 -1.42
C ALA A 82 -9.19 -9.25 -0.22
N ASP A 83 -9.05 -9.75 1.00
CA ASP A 83 -9.07 -8.92 2.21
C ASP A 83 -7.88 -7.94 2.26
N ARG A 84 -6.68 -8.40 1.86
CA ARG A 84 -5.48 -7.53 1.77
C ARG A 84 -5.66 -6.45 0.69
N LEU A 85 -6.19 -6.80 -0.49
CA LEU A 85 -6.48 -5.84 -1.55
C LEU A 85 -7.48 -4.78 -1.09
N ARG A 86 -8.57 -5.16 -0.41
CA ARG A 86 -9.53 -4.20 0.16
C ARG A 86 -8.87 -3.27 1.18
N LYS A 87 -8.02 -3.80 2.06
CA LYS A 87 -7.29 -3.00 3.06
C LYS A 87 -6.35 -1.98 2.39
N ARG A 88 -5.62 -2.40 1.34
CA ARG A 88 -4.75 -1.50 0.54
C ARG A 88 -5.55 -0.42 -0.18
N ALA A 89 -6.63 -0.82 -0.85
CA ALA A 89 -7.52 0.10 -1.53
C ALA A 89 -8.06 1.16 -0.56
N ALA A 90 -8.53 0.75 0.62
CA ALA A 90 -8.97 1.67 1.66
C ALA A 90 -7.87 2.63 2.13
N ALA A 91 -6.65 2.13 2.35
CA ALA A 91 -5.49 2.94 2.76
C ALA A 91 -5.10 3.99 1.70
N LEU A 92 -5.32 3.70 0.42
CA LEU A 92 -5.10 4.62 -0.71
C LEU A 92 -6.31 5.50 -1.04
N GLY A 93 -7.35 5.49 -0.20
CA GLY A 93 -8.54 6.30 -0.37
C GLY A 93 -9.50 5.80 -1.44
N LEU A 94 -9.35 4.56 -1.91
CA LEU A 94 -10.20 3.91 -2.91
C LEU A 94 -11.41 3.24 -2.23
N LYS A 95 -12.22 4.03 -1.52
CA LYS A 95 -13.30 3.54 -0.64
C LYS A 95 -14.42 2.78 -1.37
N ASP A 96 -14.58 3.02 -2.67
CA ASP A 96 -15.56 2.33 -3.53
C ASP A 96 -14.94 1.17 -4.32
N THR A 97 -13.91 0.53 -3.76
CA THR A 97 -13.29 -0.66 -4.37
C THR A 97 -13.95 -1.91 -3.87
N ASP A 98 -14.57 -2.65 -4.78
CA ASP A 98 -15.08 -3.99 -4.52
C ASP A 98 -14.11 -5.04 -5.06
N VAL A 99 -13.95 -6.12 -4.31
CA VAL A 99 -13.09 -7.26 -4.68
C VAL A 99 -13.92 -8.51 -4.55
N THR A 100 -14.07 -9.25 -5.65
CA THR A 100 -14.79 -10.53 -5.69
C THR A 100 -13.85 -11.65 -6.08
N VAL A 101 -14.13 -12.85 -5.55
CA VAL A 101 -13.34 -14.07 -5.77
C VAL A 101 -14.22 -15.11 -6.42
N ALA A 102 -13.74 -15.70 -7.51
CA ALA A 102 -14.37 -16.82 -8.21
C ALA A 102 -13.30 -17.85 -8.60
N GLY A 103 -13.14 -18.90 -7.79
CA GLY A 103 -12.06 -19.88 -7.99
C GLY A 103 -10.69 -19.21 -7.87
N THR A 104 -9.86 -19.30 -8.91
CA THR A 104 -8.55 -18.64 -9.00
C THR A 104 -8.60 -17.25 -9.65
N VAL A 105 -9.81 -16.74 -9.92
CA VAL A 105 -10.02 -15.44 -10.56
C VAL A 105 -10.47 -14.42 -9.51
N LEU A 106 -9.83 -13.26 -9.52
CA LEU A 106 -10.20 -12.07 -8.74
C LEU A 106 -10.74 -11.00 -9.68
N THR A 107 -11.89 -10.42 -9.35
CA THR A 107 -12.40 -9.25 -10.08
C THR A 107 -12.41 -8.05 -9.13
N VAL A 108 -11.67 -7.02 -9.51
CA VAL A 108 -11.56 -5.77 -8.76
C VAL A 108 -12.32 -4.69 -9.52
N VAL A 109 -13.31 -4.09 -8.86
CA VAL A 109 -14.10 -2.99 -9.41
C VAL A 109 -13.76 -1.74 -8.62
N ALA A 110 -13.21 -0.72 -9.27
CA ALA A 110 -12.79 0.52 -8.64
C ALA A 110 -13.22 1.76 -9.45
N PRO A 111 -13.22 2.98 -8.88
CA PRO A 111 -13.46 4.20 -9.64
C PRO A 111 -12.44 4.34 -10.78
N GLN A 112 -12.87 4.74 -11.98
CA GLN A 112 -12.01 4.83 -13.17
C GLN A 112 -10.80 5.75 -12.98
N SER A 113 -10.92 6.79 -12.15
CA SER A 113 -9.80 7.68 -11.74
C SER A 113 -8.71 6.96 -10.91
N SER A 114 -8.86 5.66 -10.69
CA SER A 114 -8.00 4.84 -9.86
C SER A 114 -7.35 3.71 -10.64
N ALA A 115 -7.59 3.60 -11.96
CA ALA A 115 -7.05 2.52 -12.79
C ALA A 115 -5.53 2.39 -12.65
N GLU A 116 -4.80 3.50 -12.74
CA GLU A 116 -3.34 3.52 -12.58
C GLU A 116 -2.88 3.17 -11.15
N ARG A 117 -3.69 3.52 -10.14
CA ARG A 117 -3.45 3.17 -8.73
C ARG A 117 -3.75 1.69 -8.45
N LEU A 118 -4.60 1.05 -9.25
CA LEU A 118 -5.05 -0.33 -9.04
C LEU A 118 -3.93 -1.34 -9.30
N GLU A 119 -3.08 -1.09 -10.30
CA GLU A 119 -1.90 -1.90 -10.58
C GLU A 119 -0.99 -2.00 -9.34
N ARG A 120 -0.87 -0.90 -8.60
CA ARG A 120 -0.02 -0.79 -7.40
C ARG A 120 -0.68 -1.40 -6.16
N VAL A 121 -2.01 -1.44 -6.10
CA VAL A 121 -2.76 -2.18 -5.08
C VAL A 121 -2.49 -3.68 -5.18
N THR A 122 -2.26 -4.20 -6.40
CA THR A 122 -2.08 -5.63 -6.68
C THR A 122 -0.65 -6.15 -6.59
N ALA A 123 0.35 -5.30 -6.30
CA ALA A 123 1.74 -5.71 -6.11
C ALA A 123 1.89 -6.63 -4.87
N THR A 124 2.71 -7.69 -4.89
CA THR A 124 2.81 -8.61 -3.74
C THR A 124 3.31 -7.92 -2.47
N ALA A 125 4.34 -7.07 -2.59
CA ALA A 125 5.01 -6.36 -1.49
C ALA A 125 5.52 -7.30 -0.39
N VAL A 126 6.23 -8.36 -0.80
CA VAL A 126 6.97 -9.22 0.13
C VAL A 126 8.12 -8.42 0.72
N LEU A 127 7.99 -8.04 1.99
CA LEU A 127 9.04 -7.35 2.74
C LEU A 127 9.88 -8.35 3.52
N GLU A 128 11.18 -8.30 3.34
CA GLU A 128 12.15 -9.09 4.10
C GLU A 128 13.29 -8.21 4.61
N PHE A 129 13.71 -8.45 5.84
CA PHE A 129 14.95 -7.94 6.39
C PHE A 129 15.96 -9.08 6.45
N ARG A 130 17.08 -8.93 5.76
CA ARG A 130 18.07 -10.00 5.58
C ARG A 130 19.46 -9.52 5.97
N PRO A 131 20.12 -10.15 6.94
CA PRO A 131 21.53 -9.87 7.21
C PRO A 131 22.37 -10.03 5.94
N VAL A 132 23.30 -9.10 5.73
CA VAL A 132 24.28 -9.24 4.66
C VAL A 132 25.39 -10.18 5.13
N LEU A 133 25.84 -11.05 4.25
CA LEU A 133 26.95 -11.97 4.46
C LEU A 133 28.18 -11.48 3.68
N ASP A 134 29.36 -11.94 4.10
CA ASP A 134 30.58 -11.73 3.34
C ASP A 134 30.46 -12.46 1.98
N PRO A 135 30.60 -11.76 0.83
CA PRO A 135 30.56 -12.36 -0.49
C PRO A 135 31.53 -13.54 -0.68
N ALA A 136 32.66 -13.55 0.03
CA ALA A 136 33.61 -14.68 0.00
C ALA A 136 32.98 -16.00 0.46
N GLN A 137 31.86 -15.94 1.20
CA GLN A 137 31.11 -17.10 1.64
C GLN A 137 30.09 -17.61 0.59
N ALA A 138 29.92 -16.95 -0.55
CA ALA A 138 28.90 -17.35 -1.54
C ALA A 138 29.06 -18.82 -1.98
N ALA A 139 30.31 -19.27 -2.19
CA ALA A 139 30.60 -20.66 -2.55
C ALA A 139 30.16 -21.67 -1.48
N LYS A 140 30.25 -21.31 -0.19
CA LYS A 140 29.80 -22.16 0.95
C LYS A 140 28.31 -22.49 0.86
N TYR A 141 27.52 -21.58 0.29
CA TYR A 141 26.07 -21.72 0.14
C TYR A 141 25.66 -22.20 -1.26
N GLY A 142 26.60 -22.57 -2.12
CA GLY A 142 26.32 -22.93 -3.51
C GLY A 142 25.93 -21.76 -4.41
N LEU A 143 26.12 -20.52 -3.94
CA LEU A 143 25.72 -19.29 -4.63
C LEU A 143 26.88 -18.59 -5.35
N GLY A 144 28.10 -19.14 -5.30
CA GLY A 144 29.29 -18.49 -5.88
C GLY A 144 29.11 -18.14 -7.36
N GLN A 145 28.70 -19.12 -8.19
CA GLN A 145 28.46 -18.88 -9.62
C GLN A 145 27.33 -17.87 -9.87
N GLN A 146 26.25 -17.93 -9.08
CA GLN A 146 25.14 -16.99 -9.19
C GLN A 146 25.58 -15.57 -8.83
N TYR A 147 26.36 -15.42 -7.75
CA TYR A 147 26.88 -14.13 -7.30
C TYR A 147 27.81 -13.49 -8.35
N ASP A 148 28.72 -14.30 -8.90
CA ASP A 148 29.67 -13.86 -9.93
C ASP A 148 28.94 -13.45 -11.22
N ALA A 149 28.00 -14.29 -11.68
CA ALA A 149 27.27 -14.09 -12.93
C ALA A 149 26.16 -13.03 -12.86
N MET A 150 25.68 -12.67 -11.66
CA MET A 150 24.58 -11.72 -11.52
C MET A 150 24.98 -10.36 -12.10
N VAL A 151 24.24 -9.87 -13.09
CA VAL A 151 24.32 -8.47 -13.51
C VAL A 151 23.29 -7.72 -12.68
N CYS A 152 23.70 -6.66 -11.99
CA CYS A 152 22.83 -5.84 -11.17
C CYS A 152 22.60 -4.49 -11.86
N ASP A 153 21.52 -4.43 -12.63
CA ASP A 153 21.06 -3.23 -13.31
C ASP A 153 19.53 -3.11 -13.19
N LYS A 154 18.95 -2.07 -13.78
CA LYS A 154 17.51 -1.78 -13.70
C LYS A 154 16.63 -2.80 -14.42
N THR A 155 17.21 -3.67 -15.24
CA THR A 155 16.52 -4.72 -16.00
C THR A 155 16.65 -6.10 -15.34
N THR A 156 17.51 -6.23 -14.33
CA THR A 156 17.69 -7.47 -13.57
C THR A 156 16.36 -7.88 -12.95
N ARG A 157 15.84 -9.03 -13.36
CA ARG A 157 14.62 -9.59 -12.77
C ARG A 157 14.96 -10.22 -11.42
N ALA A 158 14.19 -9.84 -10.41
CA ALA A 158 14.07 -10.55 -9.15
C ALA A 158 13.88 -12.07 -9.39
N THR A 159 14.73 -12.88 -8.75
CA THR A 159 14.47 -14.32 -8.65
C THR A 159 13.76 -14.56 -7.33
N PRO A 160 12.58 -15.21 -7.31
CA PRO A 160 11.87 -15.52 -6.08
C PRO A 160 12.80 -16.15 -5.06
N SER A 161 13.02 -15.46 -3.94
CA SER A 161 13.87 -15.94 -2.88
C SER A 161 13.08 -16.76 -1.87
N GLN A 162 13.74 -17.76 -1.29
CA GLN A 162 13.18 -18.55 -0.19
C GLN A 162 13.62 -17.92 1.14
N PRO A 163 12.68 -17.65 2.07
CA PRO A 163 12.98 -16.91 3.30
C PRO A 163 13.93 -17.69 4.22
N ASP A 164 13.93 -19.02 4.17
CA ASP A 164 14.74 -19.89 5.02
C ASP A 164 16.16 -20.15 4.48
N ARG A 165 16.50 -19.62 3.29
CA ARG A 165 17.76 -19.91 2.61
C ARG A 165 18.53 -18.65 2.26
N PRO A 166 19.88 -18.67 2.27
CA PRO A 166 20.67 -17.60 1.69
C PRO A 166 20.33 -17.39 0.21
N THR A 167 20.46 -16.15 -0.27
CA THR A 167 20.25 -15.79 -1.69
C THR A 167 21.23 -14.71 -2.13
N VAL A 168 21.28 -14.45 -3.43
CA VAL A 168 21.96 -13.27 -3.99
C VAL A 168 20.91 -12.19 -4.28
N GLY A 169 21.09 -11.02 -3.67
CA GLY A 169 20.26 -9.84 -3.88
C GLY A 169 20.97 -8.78 -4.72
N CYS A 170 20.18 -7.88 -5.32
CA CYS A 170 20.66 -6.76 -6.11
C CYS A 170 19.91 -5.49 -5.74
N ASP A 171 20.65 -4.40 -5.56
CA ASP A 171 20.11 -3.04 -5.56
C ASP A 171 20.29 -2.44 -6.97
N PRO A 172 19.21 -2.37 -7.78
CA PRO A 172 19.29 -1.89 -9.15
C PRO A 172 19.57 -0.38 -9.26
N SER A 173 19.45 0.38 -8.16
CA SER A 173 19.71 1.82 -8.14
C SER A 173 21.20 2.14 -8.01
N THR A 174 21.94 1.31 -7.27
CA THR A 174 23.39 1.45 -7.06
C THR A 174 24.22 0.47 -7.88
N GLY A 175 23.60 -0.60 -8.39
CA GLY A 175 24.30 -1.70 -9.07
C GLY A 175 25.00 -2.65 -8.09
N GLN A 176 24.74 -2.53 -6.79
CA GLN A 176 25.41 -3.31 -5.76
C GLN A 176 24.77 -4.69 -5.61
N LYS A 177 25.63 -5.73 -5.59
CA LYS A 177 25.23 -7.12 -5.30
C LYS A 177 25.43 -7.43 -3.82
N TYR A 178 24.54 -8.24 -3.26
CA TYR A 178 24.58 -8.66 -1.87
C TYR A 178 24.47 -10.18 -1.78
N LEU A 179 25.28 -10.78 -0.91
CA LEU A 179 25.00 -12.13 -0.43
C LEU A 179 24.14 -11.97 0.82
N LEU A 180 22.94 -12.51 0.81
CA LEU A 180 21.96 -12.31 1.86
C LEU A 180 21.77 -13.61 2.63
N ALA A 181 21.79 -13.52 3.96
CA ALA A 181 21.43 -14.62 4.85
C ALA A 181 19.92 -14.92 4.75
N PRO A 182 19.41 -16.01 5.37
CA PRO A 182 17.97 -16.20 5.55
C PRO A 182 17.29 -14.98 6.19
N THR A 183 15.99 -14.85 5.94
CA THR A 183 15.15 -13.76 6.43
C THR A 183 15.17 -13.70 7.95
N GLY A 184 15.67 -12.58 8.48
CA GLY A 184 15.74 -12.32 9.91
C GLY A 184 14.45 -11.73 10.47
N LEU A 185 13.76 -10.91 9.68
CA LEU A 185 12.40 -10.43 9.93
C LEU A 185 11.64 -10.33 8.61
N GLY A 186 10.34 -10.59 8.64
CA GLY A 186 9.46 -10.45 7.48
C GLY A 186 8.39 -9.37 7.67
N GLY A 187 7.62 -9.11 6.62
CA GLY A 187 6.48 -8.19 6.69
C GLY A 187 5.43 -8.58 7.75
N SER A 188 5.36 -9.85 8.17
CA SER A 188 4.49 -10.29 9.28
C SER A 188 4.92 -9.78 10.65
N ASP A 189 6.18 -9.35 10.80
CA ASP A 189 6.70 -8.79 12.05
C ASP A 189 6.36 -7.29 12.20
N VAL A 190 5.91 -6.64 11.12
CA VAL A 190 5.53 -5.23 11.06
C VAL A 190 4.06 -5.07 11.49
N GLU A 191 3.83 -4.21 12.47
CA GLU A 191 2.50 -3.85 12.97
C GLU A 191 1.86 -2.73 12.13
N SER A 192 2.64 -1.70 11.78
CA SER A 192 2.21 -0.62 10.89
C SER A 192 3.35 -0.08 10.03
N ALA A 193 2.99 0.44 8.86
CA ALA A 193 3.85 1.21 7.99
C ALA A 193 3.15 2.50 7.58
N THR A 194 3.84 3.63 7.66
CA THR A 194 3.27 4.94 7.34
C THR A 194 4.21 5.76 6.46
N ALA A 195 3.64 6.46 5.48
CA ALA A 195 4.40 7.38 4.65
C ALA A 195 4.60 8.71 5.38
N ALA A 196 5.83 9.15 5.51
CA ALA A 196 6.18 10.42 6.14
C ALA A 196 7.11 11.23 5.25
N PHE A 197 7.03 12.55 5.36
CA PHE A 197 8.01 13.45 4.76
C PHE A 197 9.14 13.67 5.75
N ASP A 198 10.38 13.45 5.33
CA ASP A 198 11.55 13.74 6.16
C ASP A 198 11.75 15.26 6.26
N SER A 199 11.10 15.85 7.26
CA SER A 199 11.18 17.29 7.53
C SER A 199 12.52 17.72 8.12
N VAL A 200 13.33 16.77 8.62
CA VAL A 200 14.63 17.05 9.24
C VAL A 200 15.68 17.26 8.18
N SER A 201 15.79 16.31 7.24
CA SER A 201 16.78 16.38 6.17
C SER A 201 16.25 17.04 4.89
N GLY A 202 14.93 17.12 4.73
CA GLY A 202 14.29 17.56 3.49
C GLY A 202 14.50 16.60 2.31
N SER A 203 14.95 15.36 2.58
CA SER A 203 15.37 14.40 1.54
C SER A 203 14.22 13.75 0.75
N GLY A 204 12.97 14.10 1.07
CA GLY A 204 11.78 13.60 0.39
C GLY A 204 10.91 12.71 1.28
N TRP A 205 10.14 11.83 0.65
CA TRP A 205 9.27 10.90 1.36
C TRP A 205 10.00 9.61 1.74
N LEU A 206 9.66 9.08 2.91
CA LEU A 206 10.13 7.81 3.46
C LEU A 206 8.94 6.99 3.97
N VAL A 207 9.20 5.73 4.31
CA VAL A 207 8.23 4.87 4.99
C VAL A 207 8.74 4.54 6.39
N ASP A 208 8.03 5.02 7.41
CA ASP A 208 8.24 4.64 8.79
C ASP A 208 7.58 3.28 9.04
N LEU A 209 8.29 2.40 9.74
CA LEU A 209 7.83 1.07 10.13
C LEU A 209 7.79 0.97 11.64
N ASP A 210 6.69 0.43 12.15
CA ASP A 210 6.52 0.04 13.53
C ASP A 210 6.42 -1.48 13.59
N PHE A 211 7.36 -2.12 14.30
CA PHE A 211 7.30 -3.55 14.52
C PHE A 211 6.34 -3.90 15.65
N SER A 212 5.69 -5.05 15.50
CA SER A 212 4.95 -5.70 16.58
C SER A 212 5.87 -5.99 17.78
N PRO A 213 5.35 -6.28 18.98
CA PRO A 213 6.20 -6.60 20.14
C PRO A 213 7.17 -7.77 19.88
N ALA A 214 6.72 -8.82 19.20
CA ALA A 214 7.57 -9.96 18.82
C ALA A 214 8.59 -9.57 17.74
N GLY A 215 8.17 -8.80 16.75
CA GLY A 215 9.05 -8.24 15.72
C GLY A 215 10.13 -7.34 16.32
N SER A 216 9.78 -6.44 17.21
CA SER A 216 10.70 -5.52 17.89
C SER A 216 11.78 -6.27 18.70
N ALA A 217 11.39 -7.33 19.42
CA ALA A 217 12.33 -8.18 20.14
C ALA A 217 13.31 -8.88 19.19
N THR A 218 12.81 -9.41 18.07
CA THR A 218 13.64 -10.04 17.03
C THR A 218 14.56 -9.02 16.37
N PHE A 219 14.05 -7.84 16.03
CA PHE A 219 14.81 -6.73 15.45
C PHE A 219 15.95 -6.30 16.35
N THR A 220 15.68 -6.12 17.64
CA THR A 220 16.69 -5.80 18.66
C THR A 220 17.80 -6.86 18.71
N LYS A 221 17.41 -8.14 18.72
CA LYS A 221 18.37 -9.26 18.79
C LYS A 221 19.25 -9.32 17.54
N VAL A 222 18.65 -9.22 16.36
CA VAL A 222 19.37 -9.29 15.08
C VAL A 222 20.32 -8.10 14.97
N THR A 223 19.83 -6.88 15.16
CA THR A 223 20.67 -5.67 15.10
C THR A 223 21.79 -5.68 16.13
N GLY A 224 21.54 -6.17 17.35
CA GLY A 224 22.58 -6.34 18.37
C GLY A 224 23.68 -7.32 17.97
N THR A 225 23.34 -8.37 17.22
CA THR A 225 24.33 -9.30 16.66
C THR A 225 25.10 -8.65 15.50
N LEU A 226 24.41 -8.01 14.56
CA LEU A 226 25.04 -7.37 13.40
C LEU A 226 26.01 -6.26 13.80
N SER A 227 25.68 -5.50 14.85
CA SER A 227 26.56 -4.42 15.34
C SER A 227 27.91 -4.87 15.87
N GLN A 228 28.12 -6.16 16.09
CA GLN A 228 29.39 -6.73 16.52
C GLN A 228 30.24 -7.22 15.34
N ASN A 229 29.68 -7.24 14.14
CA ASN A 229 30.36 -7.68 12.94
C ASN A 229 31.15 -6.54 12.29
N THR A 230 31.96 -6.88 11.30
CA THR A 230 32.66 -5.91 10.45
C THR A 230 32.00 -5.85 9.07
N PRO A 231 32.10 -4.71 8.36
CA PRO A 231 31.56 -4.59 7.02
C PRO A 231 32.06 -5.69 6.06
N PRO A 232 31.18 -6.23 5.20
CA PRO A 232 29.77 -5.89 5.02
C PRO A 232 28.79 -6.64 5.93
N ALA A 233 29.27 -7.51 6.82
CA ALA A 233 28.44 -8.40 7.64
C ALA A 233 27.73 -7.70 8.82
N ASP A 234 27.95 -6.39 8.98
CA ASP A 234 27.24 -5.51 9.90
C ASP A 234 25.99 -4.86 9.27
N GLN A 235 25.72 -5.12 7.99
CA GLN A 235 24.58 -4.55 7.28
C GLN A 235 23.31 -5.38 7.43
N PHE A 236 22.16 -4.69 7.44
CA PHE A 236 20.85 -5.30 7.43
C PHE A 236 20.06 -4.87 6.20
N ALA A 237 20.00 -5.73 5.19
CA ALA A 237 19.33 -5.42 3.93
C ALA A 237 17.80 -5.41 4.08
N ILE A 238 17.16 -4.41 3.49
CA ILE A 238 15.72 -4.30 3.32
C ILE A 238 15.40 -4.72 1.88
N VAL A 239 14.65 -5.79 1.73
CA VAL A 239 14.33 -6.42 0.45
C VAL A 239 12.82 -6.35 0.22
N ILE A 240 12.42 -5.92 -0.97
CA ILE A 240 11.02 -5.83 -1.37
C ILE A 240 10.86 -6.51 -2.72
N ASP A 241 10.03 -7.55 -2.77
CA ASP A 241 9.80 -8.37 -3.97
C ASP A 241 11.15 -8.79 -4.62
N ASP A 242 12.05 -9.31 -3.77
CA ASP A 242 13.42 -9.76 -4.08
C ASP A 242 14.42 -8.70 -4.59
N HIS A 243 14.05 -7.42 -4.58
CA HIS A 243 14.97 -6.31 -4.84
C HIS A 243 15.48 -5.70 -3.54
N VAL A 244 16.80 -5.51 -3.43
CA VAL A 244 17.40 -4.81 -2.29
C VAL A 244 17.13 -3.32 -2.44
N MET A 245 16.37 -2.75 -1.51
CA MET A 245 16.06 -1.32 -1.49
C MET A 245 17.18 -0.52 -0.83
N SER A 246 17.74 -1.07 0.25
CA SER A 246 18.88 -0.51 0.97
C SER A 246 19.51 -1.56 1.88
N ALA A 247 20.78 -1.39 2.24
CA ALA A 247 21.48 -2.24 3.19
C ALA A 247 22.31 -1.40 4.18
N PRO A 248 21.66 -0.66 5.09
CA PRO A 248 22.37 0.17 6.06
C PRO A 248 23.23 -0.66 7.02
N ALA A 249 24.38 -0.12 7.39
CA ALA A 249 25.21 -0.66 8.47
C ALA A 249 24.54 -0.45 9.83
N VAL A 250 24.62 -1.47 10.68
CA VAL A 250 24.06 -1.45 12.03
C VAL A 250 25.20 -1.21 13.02
N ASN A 251 25.18 -0.08 13.73
CA ASN A 251 26.26 0.28 14.67
C ASN A 251 25.95 -0.08 16.13
N SER A 252 24.69 -0.39 16.45
CA SER A 252 24.24 -0.78 17.78
C SER A 252 22.91 -1.53 17.70
N ALA A 253 22.56 -2.25 18.76
CA ALA A 253 21.21 -2.82 18.90
C ALA A 253 20.14 -1.71 18.84
N ILE A 254 19.07 -1.94 18.08
CA ILE A 254 17.96 -0.99 17.95
C ILE A 254 16.77 -1.51 18.77
N THR A 255 16.51 -0.87 19.92
CA THR A 255 15.53 -1.32 20.92
C THR A 255 14.15 -0.67 20.81
N GLY A 256 13.97 0.29 19.90
CA GLY A 256 12.73 1.07 19.75
C GLY A 256 11.64 0.40 18.91
N GLY A 257 11.95 -0.71 18.24
CA GLY A 257 11.00 -1.38 17.33
C GLY A 257 10.55 -0.50 16.16
N LYS A 258 11.37 0.46 15.74
CA LYS A 258 11.12 1.34 14.60
C LYS A 258 12.20 1.16 13.55
N ALA A 259 11.83 1.27 12.28
CA ALA A 259 12.75 1.35 11.15
C ALA A 259 12.22 2.33 10.11
N GLN A 260 13.10 2.78 9.21
CA GLN A 260 12.73 3.67 8.12
C GLN A 260 13.24 3.09 6.80
N ILE A 261 12.37 3.07 5.79
CA ILE A 261 12.75 2.79 4.40
C ILE A 261 12.91 4.14 3.70
N THR A 262 14.13 4.44 3.27
CA THR A 262 14.47 5.65 2.52
C THR A 262 14.79 5.28 1.07
N GLY A 263 14.55 6.19 0.11
CA GLY A 263 14.72 5.81 -1.30
C GLY A 263 14.28 6.82 -2.36
N ARG A 264 14.37 8.14 -2.09
CA ARG A 264 13.89 9.20 -3.01
C ARG A 264 12.46 8.93 -3.52
N TYR A 265 11.56 8.51 -2.64
CA TYR A 265 10.18 8.25 -3.00
C TYR A 265 9.43 9.56 -3.24
N THR A 266 8.51 9.53 -4.20
CA THR A 266 7.39 10.47 -4.24
C THR A 266 6.42 10.18 -3.09
N LYS A 267 5.51 11.13 -2.81
CA LYS A 267 4.47 10.93 -1.79
C LYS A 267 3.65 9.70 -2.09
N GLU A 268 3.23 9.57 -3.34
CA GLU A 268 2.35 8.52 -3.83
C GLU A 268 3.05 7.16 -3.69
N GLN A 269 4.31 7.04 -4.13
CA GLN A 269 5.10 5.82 -3.99
C GLN A 269 5.28 5.41 -2.52
N ALA A 270 5.57 6.36 -1.63
CA ALA A 270 5.71 6.05 -0.20
C ALA A 270 4.38 5.59 0.42
N GLN A 271 3.25 6.22 0.05
CA GLN A 271 1.92 5.83 0.51
C GLN A 271 1.53 4.43 0.03
N GLU A 272 1.86 4.10 -1.21
CA GLU A 272 1.60 2.78 -1.79
C GLU A 272 2.42 1.69 -1.14
N LEU A 273 3.71 1.97 -0.94
CA LEU A 273 4.59 1.04 -0.24
C LEU A 273 4.13 0.81 1.20
N ALA A 274 3.80 1.88 1.93
CA ALA A 274 3.29 1.81 3.29
C ALA A 274 1.95 1.04 3.37
N ALA A 275 1.04 1.27 2.43
CA ALA A 275 -0.23 0.55 2.34
C ALA A 275 -0.02 -0.95 2.08
N ALA A 276 0.89 -1.28 1.17
CA ALA A 276 1.19 -2.65 0.80
C ALA A 276 1.82 -3.42 1.99
N ILE A 277 2.81 -2.83 2.67
CA ILE A 277 3.44 -3.41 3.87
C ILE A 277 2.42 -3.57 5.00
N SER A 278 1.66 -2.52 5.34
CA SER A 278 0.66 -2.55 6.43
C SER A 278 -0.45 -3.57 6.23
N SER A 279 -0.77 -3.87 4.98
CA SER A 279 -1.76 -4.90 4.65
C SER A 279 -1.18 -6.33 4.66
N GLY A 280 0.14 -6.46 4.67
CA GLY A 280 0.87 -7.70 4.50
C GLY A 280 1.00 -8.13 3.03
N ALA A 281 1.94 -9.02 2.77
CA ALA A 281 2.22 -9.54 1.44
C ALA A 281 1.06 -10.35 0.83
N LEU A 282 0.82 -10.32 -0.47
CA LEU A 282 -0.21 -11.20 -1.03
C LEU A 282 0.27 -12.67 -1.01
N PRO A 283 -0.58 -13.64 -0.62
CA PRO A 283 -0.20 -15.06 -0.63
C PRO A 283 -0.13 -15.65 -2.05
N VAL A 284 -0.63 -14.92 -3.05
CA VAL A 284 -0.63 -15.28 -4.47
C VAL A 284 -0.06 -14.13 -5.31
N GLN A 285 0.49 -14.46 -6.47
CA GLN A 285 0.80 -13.50 -7.51
C GLN A 285 -0.45 -13.26 -8.37
N LEU A 286 -0.66 -12.02 -8.79
CA LEU A 286 -1.79 -11.63 -9.61
C LEU A 286 -1.29 -11.20 -10.98
N ALA A 287 -1.85 -11.79 -12.04
CA ALA A 287 -1.65 -11.35 -13.41
C ALA A 287 -2.96 -10.74 -13.93
N ALA A 288 -2.92 -9.48 -14.35
CA ALA A 288 -4.08 -8.82 -14.94
C ALA A 288 -4.43 -9.45 -16.31
N ASP A 289 -5.71 -9.66 -16.57
CA ASP A 289 -6.19 -10.10 -17.87
C ASP A 289 -6.12 -8.91 -18.86
N PRO A 290 -5.31 -9.01 -19.94
CA PRO A 290 -5.15 -7.92 -20.91
C PRO A 290 -6.46 -7.56 -21.63
N ALA A 291 -7.49 -8.42 -21.61
CA ALA A 291 -8.78 -8.15 -22.23
C ALA A 291 -9.68 -7.20 -21.42
N THR A 292 -9.39 -6.95 -20.14
CA THR A 292 -10.25 -6.15 -19.24
C THR A 292 -9.86 -4.66 -19.12
N GLY A 293 -8.82 -4.23 -19.83
CA GLY A 293 -8.25 -2.87 -19.74
C GLY A 293 -8.65 -1.86 -20.84
N ARG A 294 -9.79 -2.05 -21.53
CA ARG A 294 -10.31 -1.10 -22.54
C ARG A 294 -11.62 -0.47 -22.14
#